data_AF-A0AA41QUE8-F1
#
_entry.id   AF-A0AA41QUE8-F1
#
_cell.length_a   1.000
_cell.length_b   1.000
_cell.length_c   1.000
_cell.angle_alpha   90.00
_cell.angle_beta   90.00
_cell.angle_gamma   90.00
#
_symmetry.space_group_name_H-M   'P 1'
#
loop_
_entity.id
_entity.type
_entity.pdbx_description
1 polymer ?
#
loop_
_entity_poly.entity_id
_entity_poly.type
_entity_poly.pdbx_seq_one_letter_code
_entity_poly.pdbx_strand_id
1 'polypeptide(L)'
;MIALLEDGALETLLTQVGGDTSLRHRFLRDFVALWPSRAERLAESLARPDLEEAHVVLLSIRSTSTMVGAVVLESTAALVHSALALKDLPGCFRHLPRLIEVGEATCVELAVLAARAEDSERVQQGGRSRREGLRSDHGSLGEPPALPRRW
;
A
#
# COMPACT_ATOMS: atom_id res chain seq x y z
N MET A 1 -16.16 11.51 6.65
CA MET A 1 -14.72 11.25 6.46
C MET A 1 -14.41 11.70 5.04
N ILE A 2 -13.51 12.67 4.87
CA ILE A 2 -13.08 13.12 3.54
C ILE A 2 -12.19 12.00 2.98
N ALA A 3 -12.42 11.55 1.74
CA ALA A 3 -11.55 10.59 1.07
C ALA A 3 -10.21 11.28 0.76
N LEU A 4 -9.10 10.69 1.21
CA LEU A 4 -7.75 11.23 0.96
C LEU A 4 -7.12 10.65 -0.30
N LEU A 5 -7.71 9.59 -0.84
CA LEU A 5 -7.29 8.91 -2.05
C LEU A 5 -8.27 9.19 -3.18
N GLU A 6 -7.76 9.36 -4.39
CA GLU A 6 -8.58 9.44 -5.60
C GLU A 6 -9.34 8.14 -5.86
N ASP A 7 -10.56 8.29 -6.35
CA ASP A 7 -11.38 7.17 -6.81
C ASP A 7 -10.67 6.42 -7.95
N GLY A 8 -10.58 5.10 -7.84
CA GLY A 8 -9.97 4.24 -8.86
C GLY A 8 -8.43 4.24 -8.88
N ALA A 9 -7.76 5.00 -8.01
CA ALA A 9 -6.29 5.01 -7.94
C ALA A 9 -5.72 3.62 -7.64
N LEU A 10 -6.35 2.85 -6.74
CA LEU A 10 -5.89 1.49 -6.42
C LEU A 10 -6.13 0.47 -7.55
N GLU A 11 -7.08 0.71 -8.43
CA GLU A 11 -7.29 -0.11 -9.63
C GLU A 11 -6.27 0.25 -10.72
N THR A 12 -5.92 1.53 -10.82
CA THR A 12 -4.81 2.00 -11.66
C THR A 12 -3.49 1.38 -11.18
N LEU A 13 -3.22 1.43 -9.87
CA LEU A 13 -2.05 0.79 -9.27
C LEU A 13 -2.04 -0.72 -9.52
N LEU A 14 -3.19 -1.40 -9.39
CA LEU A 14 -3.31 -2.82 -9.70
C LEU A 14 -2.90 -3.12 -11.15
N THR A 15 -3.36 -2.29 -12.08
CA THR A 15 -3.01 -2.40 -13.50
C THR A 15 -1.50 -2.19 -13.73
N GLN A 16 -0.90 -1.20 -13.05
CA GLN A 16 0.54 -0.91 -13.13
C GLN A 16 1.41 -2.07 -12.62
N VAL A 17 0.94 -2.82 -11.62
CA VAL A 17 1.63 -4.02 -11.12
C VAL A 17 1.20 -5.31 -11.84
N GLY A 18 0.61 -5.19 -13.04
CA GLY A 18 0.27 -6.33 -13.90
C GLY A 18 -0.92 -7.17 -13.41
N GLY A 19 -1.81 -6.58 -12.60
CA GLY A 19 -2.94 -7.29 -12.00
C GLY A 19 -2.60 -8.06 -10.73
N ASP A 20 -1.37 -7.94 -10.22
CA ASP A 20 -0.93 -8.65 -9.02
C ASP A 20 -1.44 -7.95 -7.73
N THR A 21 -2.48 -8.52 -7.14
CA THR A 21 -3.09 -8.03 -5.91
C THR A 21 -2.12 -8.07 -4.73
N SER A 22 -1.23 -9.07 -4.67
CA SER A 22 -0.23 -9.19 -3.60
C SER A 22 0.83 -8.09 -3.70
N LEU A 23 1.28 -7.74 -4.91
CA LEU A 23 2.18 -6.61 -5.12
C LEU A 23 1.51 -5.27 -4.81
N ARG A 24 0.24 -5.09 -5.18
CA ARG A 24 -0.53 -3.89 -4.77
C ARG A 24 -0.58 -3.77 -3.25
N HIS A 25 -0.93 -4.84 -2.53
CA HIS A 25 -1.01 -4.82 -1.06
C HIS A 25 0.34 -4.56 -0.41
N ARG A 26 1.39 -5.20 -0.92
CA ARG A 26 2.76 -4.92 -0.49
C ARG A 26 3.09 -3.44 -0.66
N PHE A 27 2.73 -2.84 -1.78
CA PHE A 27 2.96 -1.41 -2.02
C PHE A 27 2.28 -0.54 -0.94
N LEU A 28 1.01 -0.80 -0.61
CA LEU A 28 0.31 -0.03 0.42
C LEU A 28 0.96 -0.19 1.79
N ARG A 29 1.37 -1.41 2.15
CA ARG A 29 2.08 -1.70 3.41
C ARG A 29 3.43 -1.00 3.46
N ASP A 30 4.20 -1.06 2.38
CA ASP A 30 5.52 -0.44 2.29
C ASP A 30 5.39 1.09 2.36
N PHE A 31 4.33 1.67 1.77
CA PHE A 31 4.03 3.09 1.92
C PHE A 31 3.86 3.48 3.40
N VAL A 32 2.99 2.77 4.13
CA VAL A 32 2.69 3.03 5.54
C VAL A 32 3.92 2.80 6.41
N ALA A 33 4.64 1.70 6.20
CA ALA A 33 5.81 1.33 6.99
C ALA A 33 6.97 2.33 6.84
N LEU A 34 7.15 2.91 5.64
CA LEU A 34 8.23 3.85 5.36
C LEU A 34 7.88 5.30 5.73
N TRP A 35 6.61 5.62 6.01
CA TRP A 35 6.19 6.99 6.28
C TRP A 35 6.90 7.64 7.48
N PRO A 36 7.01 7.02 8.67
CA PRO A 36 7.67 7.66 9.82
C PRO A 36 9.11 8.06 9.52
N SER A 37 9.88 7.18 8.86
CA SER A 37 11.26 7.45 8.48
C SER A 37 11.36 8.56 7.43
N ARG A 38 10.43 8.64 6.47
CA ARG A 38 10.40 9.74 5.48
C ARG A 38 10.12 11.08 6.14
N ALA A 39 9.15 11.13 7.06
CA ALA A 39 8.78 12.35 7.76
C ALA A 39 9.94 12.86 8.64
N GLU A 40 10.58 11.97 9.39
CA GLU A 40 11.74 12.28 10.23
C GLU A 40 12.93 12.77 9.39
N ARG A 41 13.33 12.03 8.36
CA ARG A 41 14.43 12.42 7.45
C ARG A 41 14.18 13.77 6.78
N LEU A 42 12.93 14.07 6.40
CA LEU A 42 12.59 15.37 5.84
C LEU A 42 12.76 16.49 6.88
N ALA A 43 12.26 16.30 8.09
CA ALA A 43 12.39 17.30 9.15
C ALA A 43 13.86 17.57 9.51
N GLU A 44 14.68 16.51 9.62
CA GLU A 44 16.11 16.62 9.90
C GLU A 44 16.88 17.28 8.75
N SER A 45 16.60 16.90 7.50
CA SER A 45 17.29 17.45 6.33
C SER A 45 17.00 18.94 6.13
N LEU A 46 15.78 19.40 6.43
CA LEU A 46 15.43 20.82 6.40
C LEU A 46 16.16 21.66 7.47
N ALA A 47 16.66 21.03 8.54
CA ALA A 47 17.46 21.68 9.56
C ALA A 47 18.96 21.76 9.22
N ARG A 48 19.40 21.15 8.11
CA ARG A 48 20.80 21.10 7.68
C ARG A 48 21.10 22.19 6.64
N PRO A 49 22.36 22.65 6.54
CA PRO A 49 22.76 23.61 5.50
C PRO A 49 22.65 23.06 4.08
N ASP A 50 22.81 21.75 3.92
CA ASP A 50 22.70 21.05 2.65
C ASP A 50 21.29 20.46 2.50
N LEU A 51 20.60 20.90 1.45
CA LEU A 51 19.19 20.64 1.19
C LEU A 51 18.96 19.56 0.12
N GLU A 52 20.03 18.91 -0.38
CA GLU A 52 19.92 17.84 -1.37
C GLU A 52 19.06 16.67 -0.86
N GLU A 53 19.28 16.26 0.40
CA GLU A 53 18.48 15.19 1.01
C GLU A 53 16.99 15.57 1.12
N ALA A 54 16.69 16.82 1.49
CA ALA A 54 15.31 17.31 1.56
C ALA A 54 14.61 17.25 0.19
N HIS A 55 15.34 17.60 -0.87
CA HIS A 55 14.87 17.50 -2.26
C HIS A 55 14.55 16.04 -2.63
N VAL A 56 15.47 15.11 -2.35
CA VAL A 56 15.29 13.68 -2.64
C VAL A 56 14.11 13.09 -1.89
N VAL A 57 13.98 13.37 -0.59
CA VAL A 57 12.86 12.87 0.23
C VAL A 57 11.52 13.40 -0.29
N LEU A 58 11.44 14.68 -0.66
CA LEU A 58 10.22 15.27 -1.22
C LEU A 58 9.83 14.65 -2.57
N LEU A 59 10.80 14.40 -3.47
CA LEU A 59 10.52 13.69 -4.72
C LEU A 59 10.00 12.27 -4.47
N SER A 60 10.57 11.57 -3.49
CA SER A 60 10.11 10.24 -3.10
C SER A 60 8.66 10.27 -2.63
N ILE A 61 8.33 11.18 -1.69
CA ILE A 61 6.98 11.34 -1.16
C ILE A 61 5.99 11.65 -2.28
N ARG A 62 6.31 12.58 -3.19
CA ARG A 62 5.43 12.97 -4.29
C ARG A 62 5.14 11.82 -5.24
N SER A 63 6.20 11.12 -5.66
CA SER A 63 6.09 9.96 -6.55
C SER A 63 5.23 8.86 -5.94
N THR A 64 5.50 8.47 -4.68
CA THR A 64 4.72 7.42 -4.02
C THR A 64 3.30 7.83 -3.70
N SER A 65 3.05 9.11 -3.41
CA SER A 65 1.69 9.64 -3.20
C SER A 65 0.86 9.61 -4.48
N THR A 66 1.48 9.94 -5.62
CA THR A 66 0.82 9.85 -6.94
C THR A 66 0.38 8.41 -7.24
N MET A 67 1.23 7.43 -6.96
CA MET A 67 0.94 6.00 -7.23
C MET A 67 -0.28 5.48 -6.46
N VAL A 68 -0.59 6.03 -5.29
CA VAL A 68 -1.75 5.63 -4.47
C VAL A 68 -2.93 6.60 -4.60
N GLY A 69 -2.82 7.63 -5.44
CA GLY A 69 -3.84 8.67 -5.60
C GLY A 69 -3.99 9.61 -4.41
N ALA A 70 -2.96 9.74 -3.56
CA ALA A 70 -2.97 10.65 -2.41
C ALA A 70 -2.68 12.09 -2.86
N VAL A 71 -3.62 12.70 -3.60
CA VAL A 71 -3.45 14.02 -4.23
C VAL A 71 -3.14 15.12 -3.23
N VAL A 72 -3.83 15.13 -2.09
CA VAL A 72 -3.62 16.16 -1.07
C VAL A 72 -2.20 16.05 -0.49
N LEU A 73 -1.70 14.83 -0.31
CA LEU A 73 -0.34 14.59 0.17
C LEU A 73 0.70 15.01 -0.87
N GLU A 74 0.51 14.61 -2.13
CA GLU A 74 1.38 15.01 -3.24
C GLU A 74 1.45 16.54 -3.37
N SER A 75 0.28 17.20 -3.37
CA SER A 75 0.19 18.65 -3.51
C SER A 75 0.86 19.36 -2.35
N THR A 76 0.68 18.87 -1.13
CA THR A 76 1.32 19.45 0.07
C THR A 76 2.84 19.26 0.00
N ALA A 77 3.33 18.11 -0.46
CA ALA A 77 4.75 17.89 -0.68
C ALA A 77 5.30 18.77 -1.80
N ALA A 78 4.52 19.03 -2.86
CA ALA A 78 4.88 19.95 -3.93
C ALA A 78 5.01 21.40 -3.44
N LEU A 79 4.20 21.83 -2.46
CA LEU A 79 4.34 23.15 -1.83
C LEU A 79 5.65 23.27 -1.06
N VAL A 80 5.99 22.28 -0.21
CA VAL A 80 7.28 22.24 0.51
C VAL A 80 8.44 22.23 -0.49
N HIS A 81 8.33 21.42 -1.54
CA HIS A 81 9.35 21.30 -2.57
C HIS A 81 9.56 22.58 -3.38
N SER A 82 8.48 23.32 -3.65
CA SER A 82 8.55 24.62 -4.32
C SER A 82 9.22 25.68 -3.44
N ALA A 83 8.87 25.72 -2.15
CA ALA A 83 9.55 26.59 -1.19
C ALA A 83 11.06 26.25 -1.09
N LEU A 84 11.41 24.97 -1.09
CA LEU A 84 12.79 24.51 -1.09
C LEU A 84 13.56 24.99 -2.32
N ALA A 85 12.97 24.86 -3.51
CA ALA A 85 13.57 25.30 -4.78
C ALA A 85 13.79 26.83 -4.81
N LEU A 86 12.94 27.59 -4.14
CA LEU A 86 13.06 29.05 -3.97
C LEU A 86 13.99 29.46 -2.82
N LYS A 87 14.61 28.49 -2.12
CA LYS A 87 15.41 28.70 -0.91
C LYS A 87 14.64 29.39 0.23
N ASP A 88 13.31 29.25 0.25
CA ASP A 88 12.42 29.75 1.29
C ASP A 88 12.28 28.72 2.42
N LEU A 89 13.29 28.63 3.28
CA LEU A 89 13.25 27.74 4.45
C LEU A 89 12.08 28.05 5.40
N PRO A 90 11.75 29.31 5.73
CA PRO A 90 10.55 29.62 6.50
C PRO A 90 9.27 29.07 5.86
N GLY A 91 9.15 29.13 4.53
CA GLY A 91 8.08 28.50 3.76
C GLY A 91 8.04 26.99 3.93
N CYS A 92 9.19 26.30 3.83
CA CYS A 92 9.28 24.86 4.08
C CYS A 92 8.75 24.49 5.47
N PHE A 93 9.22 25.17 6.52
CA PHE A 93 8.80 24.90 7.90
C PHE A 93 7.32 25.26 8.14
N ARG A 94 6.77 26.24 7.43
CA ARG A 94 5.33 26.57 7.49
C ARG A 94 4.46 25.43 6.95
N HIS A 95 4.90 24.76 5.89
CA HIS A 95 4.12 23.70 5.22
C HIS A 95 4.36 22.30 5.81
N LEU A 96 5.51 22.08 6.47
CA LEU A 96 5.90 20.78 7.02
C LEU A 96 4.88 20.15 7.99
N PRO A 97 4.29 20.87 8.97
CA PRO A 97 3.29 20.27 9.87
C PRO A 97 2.07 19.72 9.12
N ARG A 98 1.60 20.45 8.10
CA ARG A 98 0.47 20.02 7.28
C ARG A 98 0.83 18.80 6.44
N LEU A 99 2.06 18.74 5.91
CA LEU A 99 2.55 17.58 5.19
C LEU A 99 2.53 16.33 6.08
N ILE A 100 3.01 16.48 7.33
CA ILE A 100 3.04 15.39 8.30
C ILE A 100 1.63 14.91 8.62
N GLU A 101 0.73 15.82 8.97
CA GLU A 101 -0.67 15.53 9.30
C GLU A 101 -1.41 14.79 8.16
N VAL A 102 -1.29 15.30 6.93
CA VAL A 102 -1.94 14.69 5.76
C VAL A 102 -1.36 13.31 5.47
N GLY A 103 -0.05 13.12 5.62
CA GLY A 103 0.58 11.83 5.37
C GLY A 103 0.24 10.79 6.43
N GLU A 104 0.13 11.18 7.71
CA GLU A 104 -0.39 10.31 8.77
C GLU A 104 -1.83 9.88 8.49
N ALA A 105 -2.71 10.83 8.13
CA ALA A 105 -4.09 10.51 7.79
C ALA A 105 -4.19 9.60 6.55
N THR A 106 -3.34 9.83 5.54
CA THR A 106 -3.23 8.96 4.35
C THR A 106 -2.79 7.55 4.75
N CYS A 107 -1.83 7.41 5.67
CA CYS A 107 -1.37 6.11 6.15
C CYS A 107 -2.47 5.35 6.89
N VAL A 108 -3.31 6.04 7.67
CA VAL A 108 -4.48 5.41 8.33
C VAL A 108 -5.44 4.83 7.30
N GLU A 109 -5.77 5.59 6.25
CA GLU A 109 -6.67 5.13 5.19
C GLU A 109 -6.08 3.93 4.43
N LEU A 110 -4.81 4.01 4.04
CA LEU A 110 -4.10 2.92 3.35
C LEU A 110 -4.00 1.65 4.21
N ALA A 111 -3.75 1.77 5.51
CA ALA A 111 -3.69 0.64 6.43
C ALA A 111 -5.04 -0.09 6.53
N VAL A 112 -6.15 0.66 6.57
CA VAL A 112 -7.51 0.09 6.56
C VAL A 112 -7.76 -0.67 5.25
N LEU A 113 -7.35 -0.11 4.11
CA LEU A 113 -7.53 -0.75 2.80
C LEU A 113 -6.68 -2.01 2.65
N ALA A 114 -5.43 -1.99 3.12
CA ALA A 114 -4.57 -3.16 3.13
C ALA A 114 -5.15 -4.30 3.99
N ALA A 115 -5.60 -4.00 5.21
CA ALA A 115 -6.18 -5.00 6.11
C ALA A 115 -7.46 -5.65 5.55
N ARG A 116 -8.37 -4.85 4.98
CA ARG A 116 -9.62 -5.37 4.37
C ARG A 116 -9.35 -6.36 3.23
N ALA A 117 -8.28 -6.11 2.48
CA ALA A 117 -7.94 -6.96 1.36
C ALA A 117 -7.30 -8.28 1.84
N GLU A 118 -6.45 -8.24 2.88
CA GLU A 118 -5.90 -9.44 3.52
C GLU A 118 -7.00 -10.34 4.09
N ASP A 119 -8.01 -9.77 4.76
CA ASP A 119 -9.15 -10.52 5.29
C ASP A 119 -9.93 -11.23 4.17
N SER A 120 -10.12 -10.53 3.05
CA SER A 120 -10.82 -11.07 1.87
C SER A 120 -10.04 -12.22 1.22
N GLU A 121 -8.71 -12.14 1.15
CA GLU A 121 -7.85 -13.21 0.63
C GLU A 121 -7.85 -14.44 1.54
N ARG A 122 -7.76 -14.24 2.86
CA ARG A 122 -7.80 -15.34 3.85
C ARG A 122 -9.11 -16.12 3.79
N VAL A 123 -10.24 -15.44 3.66
CA VAL A 123 -11.57 -16.08 3.52
C VAL A 123 -11.64 -16.91 2.23
N GLN A 124 -11.11 -16.39 1.12
CA GLN A 124 -11.10 -17.11 -0.17
C GLN A 124 -10.20 -18.36 -0.14
N GLN A 125 -9.02 -18.26 0.48
CA GLN A 125 -8.09 -19.39 0.62
C GLN A 125 -8.66 -20.49 1.53
N GLY A 126 -9.27 -20.11 2.66
CA GLY A 126 -9.94 -21.07 3.56
C GLY A 126 -11.13 -21.78 2.88
N GLY A 127 -11.89 -21.06 2.05
CA GLY A 127 -12.99 -21.63 1.27
C GLY A 127 -12.53 -22.59 0.16
N ARG A 128 -11.42 -22.28 -0.53
CA ARG A 128 -10.83 -23.17 -1.55
C ARG A 128 -10.32 -24.47 -0.95
N SER A 129 -9.52 -24.38 0.12
CA SER A 129 -8.94 -25.54 0.80
C SER A 129 -10.02 -26.49 1.35
N ARG A 130 -11.14 -25.94 1.88
CA ARG A 130 -12.30 -26.74 2.31
C ARG A 130 -13.04 -27.45 1.17
N ARG A 131 -13.15 -26.81 -0.01
CA ARG A 131 -13.79 -27.42 -1.19
C ARG A 131 -12.94 -28.51 -1.84
N GLU A 132 -11.62 -28.37 -1.81
CA GLU A 132 -10.67 -29.39 -2.28
C GLU A 132 -10.68 -30.62 -1.36
N GLY A 133 -10.71 -30.42 -0.03
CA GLY A 133 -10.85 -31.51 0.94
C GLY A 133 -12.13 -32.34 0.76
N LEU A 134 -13.28 -31.69 0.52
CA LEU A 134 -14.56 -32.37 0.27
C LEU A 134 -14.61 -33.14 -1.06
N ARG A 135 -13.83 -32.73 -2.08
CA ARG A 135 -13.74 -33.46 -3.36
C ARG A 135 -12.87 -34.71 -3.26
N SER A 136 -11.88 -34.72 -2.36
CA SER A 136 -11.02 -35.89 -2.13
C SER A 136 -11.75 -37.04 -1.40
N ASP A 137 -12.77 -36.73 -0.61
CA ASP A 137 -13.50 -37.71 0.21
C ASP A 137 -14.59 -38.51 -0.53
N HIS A 138 -14.80 -38.27 -1.82
CA HIS A 138 -15.78 -39.01 -2.66
C HIS A 138 -15.14 -39.99 -3.65
N GLY A 139 -13.85 -40.30 -3.49
CA GLY A 139 -13.12 -41.24 -4.35
C GLY A 139 -13.10 -42.71 -3.89
N SER A 140 -13.73 -43.07 -2.76
CA SER A 140 -13.63 -44.42 -2.18
C SER A 140 -15.01 -45.10 -2.05
N LEU A 141 -15.68 -45.33 -3.18
CA LEU A 141 -16.71 -46.36 -3.26
C LEU A 141 -16.00 -47.66 -3.66
N GLY A 142 -15.90 -48.56 -2.68
CA GLY A 142 -15.07 -49.76 -2.72
C GLY A 142 -15.29 -50.65 -3.93
N GLU A 143 -14.20 -51.20 -4.44
CA GLU A 143 -14.22 -52.38 -5.31
C GLU A 143 -14.97 -53.51 -4.61
N PRO A 144 -15.98 -54.13 -5.25
CA PRO A 144 -16.60 -55.33 -4.71
C PRO A 144 -15.61 -56.51 -4.80
N PRO A 145 -15.52 -57.37 -3.77
CA PRO A 145 -14.54 -58.45 -3.73
C PRO A 145 -14.78 -59.48 -4.84
N ALA A 146 -13.68 -59.89 -5.48
CA ALA A 146 -13.68 -60.86 -6.57
C ALA A 146 -14.16 -62.25 -6.10
N LEU A 147 -15.13 -62.81 -6.80
CA LEU A 147 -15.63 -64.16 -6.57
C LEU A 147 -14.62 -65.23 -7.03
N PRO A 148 -14.41 -66.33 -6.28
CA PRO A 148 -13.45 -67.36 -6.64
C PRO A 148 -13.94 -68.21 -7.81
N ARG A 149 -13.04 -68.41 -8.79
CA ARG A 149 -13.26 -69.26 -9.97
C ARG A 149 -13.38 -70.73 -9.56
N ARG A 150 -14.48 -71.37 -9.95
CA ARG A 150 -14.67 -72.83 -9.84
C ARG A 150 -14.21 -73.49 -11.14
N TRP A 151 -13.43 -74.56 -11.02
CA TRP A 151 -13.09 -75.51 -12.08
C TRP A 151 -14.21 -76.55 -12.19
#